data_AF-A0A090QZR3-F1
#
_entry.id   AF-A0A090QZR3-F1
#
_cell.length_a   1.000
_cell.length_b   1.000
_cell.length_c   1.000
_cell.angle_alpha   90.00
_cell.angle_beta   90.00
_cell.angle_gamma   90.00
#
_symmetry.space_group_name_H-M   'P 1'
#
loop_
_entity.id
_entity.type
_entity.pdbx_description
1 polymer ?
#
loop_
_entity_poly.entity_id
_entity_poly.type
_entity_poly.pdbx_seq_one_letter_code
_entity_poly.pdbx_strand_id
1 'polypeptide(L)'
;MGLPSSYKNQKLTSGFVQAGVMERLTPTNASWNGHNSSGWLTDLKAVNGFDERMQYGGQDRELGERLFNYGIKSKQIRYSAICLHLDHARGYKNQESIDKNLAIRKATRTEKKDYTPYGIVKKS
;
A
#
# COMPACT_ATOMS: atom_id res chain seq x y z
N MET A 1 9.78 -22.93 -19.55
CA MET A 1 9.32 -22.45 -18.23
C MET A 1 9.84 -21.03 -18.02
N GLY A 2 9.01 -20.13 -17.52
CA GLY A 2 9.30 -18.69 -17.41
C GLY A 2 8.01 -17.88 -17.44
N LEU A 3 8.08 -16.56 -17.23
CA LEU A 3 6.91 -15.68 -17.34
C LEU A 3 6.33 -15.78 -18.77
N PRO A 4 5.07 -16.19 -18.97
CA PRO A 4 4.48 -16.27 -20.30
C PRO A 4 4.44 -14.89 -20.96
N SER A 5 4.55 -14.86 -22.29
CA SER A 5 4.43 -13.59 -23.03
C SER A 5 3.04 -13.00 -22.83
N SER A 6 2.99 -11.74 -22.41
CA SER A 6 1.75 -11.00 -22.15
C SER A 6 1.99 -9.50 -22.31
N TYR A 7 0.93 -8.71 -22.54
CA TYR A 7 1.02 -7.25 -22.51
C TYR A 7 1.62 -6.72 -21.20
N LYS A 8 1.47 -7.47 -20.09
CA LYS A 8 2.06 -7.12 -18.79
C LYS A 8 3.59 -7.07 -18.82
N ASN A 9 4.22 -7.77 -19.75
CA ASN A 9 5.67 -7.81 -19.92
C ASN A 9 6.21 -6.47 -20.41
N GLN A 10 5.37 -5.59 -20.96
CA GLN A 10 5.75 -4.22 -21.30
C GLN A 10 6.33 -3.46 -20.11
N LYS A 11 5.91 -3.79 -18.87
CA LYS A 11 6.51 -3.20 -17.67
C LYS A 11 8.02 -3.44 -17.60
N LEU A 12 8.52 -4.56 -18.10
CA LEU A 12 9.94 -4.92 -18.06
C LEU A 12 10.76 -4.33 -19.20
N THR A 13 10.09 -3.94 -20.30
CA THR A 13 10.75 -3.53 -21.55
C THR A 13 10.46 -2.08 -21.93
N SER A 14 9.65 -1.35 -21.14
CA SER A 14 9.30 0.04 -21.42
C SER A 14 10.53 0.95 -21.32
N GLY A 15 10.81 1.68 -22.41
CA GLY A 15 11.75 2.80 -22.35
C GLY A 15 11.18 3.99 -21.58
N PHE A 16 12.03 4.99 -21.27
CA PHE A 16 11.67 6.15 -20.44
C PHE A 16 10.39 6.88 -20.89
N VAL A 17 10.26 7.16 -22.20
CA VAL A 17 9.09 7.86 -22.76
C VAL A 17 7.82 7.02 -22.64
N GLN A 18 7.91 5.73 -22.97
CA GLN A 18 6.77 4.81 -22.87
C GLN A 18 6.31 4.64 -21.42
N ALA A 19 7.26 4.50 -20.49
CA ALA A 19 6.96 4.41 -19.07
C ALA A 19 6.17 5.64 -18.59
N GLY A 20 6.60 6.86 -18.94
CA GLY A 20 5.91 8.09 -18.58
C GLY A 20 4.45 8.17 -19.06
N VAL A 21 4.20 7.77 -20.32
CA VAL A 21 2.83 7.69 -20.87
C VAL A 21 2.00 6.66 -20.11
N MET A 22 2.57 5.49 -19.87
CA MET A 22 1.87 4.38 -19.23
C MET A 22 1.56 4.64 -17.74
N GLU A 23 2.38 5.39 -17.02
CA GLU A 23 2.04 5.85 -15.66
C GLU A 23 0.82 6.76 -15.66
N ARG A 24 0.71 7.66 -16.64
CA ARG A 24 -0.37 8.64 -16.70
C ARG A 24 -1.70 8.00 -17.11
N LEU A 25 -1.66 6.98 -17.97
CA LEU A 25 -2.85 6.32 -18.50
C LEU A 25 -3.31 5.12 -17.66
N THR A 26 -2.52 4.66 -16.69
CA THR A 26 -2.88 3.43 -15.96
C THR A 26 -4.20 3.61 -15.18
N PRO A 27 -5.18 2.69 -15.34
CA PRO A 27 -6.44 2.76 -14.60
C PRO A 27 -6.31 2.28 -13.16
N THR A 28 -5.13 1.81 -12.75
CA THR A 28 -4.92 1.29 -11.40
C THR A 28 -4.90 2.42 -10.39
N ASN A 29 -5.58 2.24 -9.28
CA ASN A 29 -5.56 3.20 -8.20
C ASN A 29 -4.18 3.24 -7.52
N ALA A 30 -3.55 4.43 -7.53
CA ALA A 30 -2.34 4.71 -6.76
C ALA A 30 -2.71 4.64 -5.27
N SER A 31 -2.39 3.54 -4.64
CA SER A 31 -2.75 3.29 -3.26
C SER A 31 -1.53 2.80 -2.53
N TRP A 32 -1.46 3.06 -1.23
CA TRP A 32 -0.29 2.69 -0.44
C TRP A 32 -0.22 1.17 -0.27
N ASN A 33 0.87 0.55 -0.74
CA ASN A 33 1.11 -0.89 -0.62
C ASN A 33 2.55 -1.12 -0.16
N GLY A 34 2.77 -1.80 0.96
CA GLY A 34 4.06 -1.84 1.65
C GLY A 34 5.16 -2.66 0.98
N HIS A 35 4.95 -3.15 -0.24
CA HIS A 35 5.97 -3.91 -0.98
C HIS A 35 7.19 -3.03 -1.32
N ASN A 36 6.92 -1.83 -1.85
CA ASN A 36 7.91 -0.79 -2.11
C ASN A 36 7.18 0.56 -2.12
N SER A 37 7.06 1.15 -0.93
CA SER A 37 6.46 2.45 -0.72
C SER A 37 7.38 3.29 0.16
N SER A 38 7.40 4.59 -0.08
CA SER A 38 8.13 5.56 0.72
C SER A 38 7.27 6.81 0.93
N GLY A 39 7.51 7.51 2.03
CA GLY A 39 6.83 8.76 2.35
C GLY A 39 7.65 9.59 3.32
N TRP A 40 7.25 10.84 3.48
CA TRP A 40 7.92 11.75 4.40
C TRP A 40 7.71 11.30 5.84
N LEU A 41 8.79 11.35 6.62
CA LEU A 41 8.74 10.99 8.03
C LEU A 41 7.73 11.85 8.80
N THR A 42 7.61 13.13 8.43
CA THR A 42 6.65 14.07 9.02
C THR A 42 5.22 13.60 8.84
N ASP A 43 4.85 13.15 7.65
CA ASP A 43 3.50 12.70 7.32
C ASP A 43 3.18 11.37 8.01
N LEU A 44 4.16 10.45 8.04
CA LEU A 44 4.02 9.18 8.75
C LEU A 44 3.84 9.39 10.26
N LYS A 45 4.56 10.36 10.85
CA LYS A 45 4.38 10.73 12.26
C LYS A 45 3.03 11.43 12.51
N ALA A 46 2.57 12.25 11.58
CA ALA A 46 1.29 12.95 11.71
C ALA A 46 0.10 12.00 11.82
N VAL A 47 0.15 10.81 11.19
CA VAL A 47 -0.89 9.77 11.28
C VAL A 47 -0.60 8.68 12.33
N ASN A 48 0.44 8.88 13.15
CA ASN A 48 0.95 7.97 14.17
C ASN A 48 1.54 6.63 13.67
N GLY A 49 2.06 6.57 12.44
CA GLY A 49 2.64 5.33 11.90
C GLY A 49 1.60 4.22 11.69
N PHE A 50 2.00 2.95 11.78
CA PHE A 50 1.11 1.80 11.62
C PHE A 50 0.20 1.59 12.84
N ASP A 51 -0.99 1.01 12.64
CA ASP A 51 -1.80 0.54 13.77
C ASP A 51 -1.28 -0.80 14.29
N GLU A 52 -0.67 -0.79 15.48
CA GLU A 52 0.01 -1.95 16.05
C GLU A 52 -0.95 -3.08 16.46
N ARG A 53 -2.27 -2.83 16.47
CA ARG A 53 -3.27 -3.88 16.73
C ARG A 53 -3.48 -4.79 15.54
N MET A 54 -3.15 -4.31 14.34
CA MET A 54 -3.33 -5.05 13.09
C MET A 54 -2.24 -6.10 12.96
N GLN A 55 -2.64 -7.28 12.51
CA GLN A 55 -1.75 -8.41 12.22
C GLN A 55 -1.53 -8.54 10.71
N TYR A 56 -1.01 -9.67 10.24
CA TYR A 56 -0.70 -9.87 8.82
C TYR A 56 -1.90 -9.59 7.90
N GLY A 57 -1.69 -8.67 6.96
CA GLY A 57 -2.63 -8.34 5.88
C GLY A 57 -3.35 -7.01 6.06
N GLY A 58 -3.17 -6.10 5.10
CA GLY A 58 -3.94 -4.85 5.01
C GLY A 58 -3.43 -3.68 5.85
N GLN A 59 -2.39 -3.86 6.67
CA GLN A 59 -1.75 -2.80 7.47
C GLN A 59 -1.31 -1.60 6.62
N ASP A 60 -0.60 -1.85 5.52
CA ASP A 60 -0.14 -0.79 4.59
C ASP A 60 -1.29 0.00 3.99
N ARG A 61 -2.39 -0.69 3.70
CA ARG A 61 -3.56 -0.06 3.10
C ARG A 61 -4.28 0.82 4.09
N GLU A 62 -4.37 0.38 5.32
CA GLU A 62 -4.97 1.15 6.40
C GLU A 62 -4.15 2.42 6.68
N LEU A 63 -2.82 2.30 6.75
CA LEU A 63 -1.92 3.46 6.83
C LEU A 63 -2.12 4.42 5.65
N GLY A 64 -2.21 3.89 4.43
CA GLY A 64 -2.52 4.69 3.25
C GLY A 64 -3.87 5.39 3.31
N GLU A 65 -4.89 4.71 3.81
CA GLU A 65 -6.23 5.28 4.01
C GLU A 65 -6.18 6.46 5.00
N ARG A 66 -5.42 6.33 6.11
CA ARG A 66 -5.19 7.44 7.04
C ARG A 66 -4.46 8.61 6.39
N LEU A 67 -3.39 8.35 5.63
CA LEU A 67 -2.65 9.40 4.92
C LEU A 67 -3.55 10.14 3.91
N PHE A 68 -4.45 9.42 3.22
CA PHE A 68 -5.44 10.03 2.33
C PHE A 68 -6.44 10.89 3.10
N ASN A 69 -6.92 10.42 4.24
CA ASN A 69 -7.81 11.21 5.11
C ASN A 69 -7.10 12.46 5.66
N TYR A 70 -5.80 12.37 5.93
CA TYR A 70 -4.92 13.49 6.31
C TYR A 70 -4.66 14.48 5.15
N GLY A 71 -5.11 14.17 3.94
CA GLY A 71 -5.00 15.04 2.76
C GLY A 71 -3.82 14.72 1.82
N ILE A 72 -3.03 13.69 2.12
CA ILE A 72 -1.91 13.27 1.28
C ILE A 72 -2.40 12.40 0.13
N LYS A 73 -1.84 12.63 -1.06
CA LYS A 73 -2.08 11.79 -2.24
C LYS A 73 -0.85 10.95 -2.54
N SER A 74 -1.07 9.69 -2.87
CA SER A 74 -0.01 8.79 -3.34
C SER A 74 0.36 9.10 -4.80
N LYS A 75 1.53 8.60 -5.20
CA LYS A 75 1.96 8.49 -6.59
C LYS A 75 2.34 7.02 -6.87
N GLN A 76 2.12 6.56 -8.09
CA GLN A 76 2.59 5.25 -8.55
C GLN A 76 3.52 5.44 -9.74
N ILE A 77 4.57 4.62 -9.80
CA ILE A 77 5.62 4.65 -10.84
C ILE A 77 5.95 3.21 -11.30
N ARG A 78 4.94 2.46 -11.70
CA ARG A 78 5.01 1.00 -11.88
C ARG A 78 5.70 0.50 -13.16
N TYR A 79 5.87 1.36 -14.15
CA TYR A 79 6.63 1.16 -15.38
C TYR A 79 8.05 1.74 -15.27
N SER A 80 8.31 2.59 -14.26
CA SER A 80 9.63 3.20 -14.04
C SER A 80 10.42 2.54 -12.91
N ALA A 81 9.76 2.08 -11.85
CA ALA A 81 10.37 1.40 -10.70
C ALA A 81 9.73 0.01 -10.51
N ILE A 82 10.16 -0.94 -11.32
CA ILE A 82 9.57 -2.27 -11.35
C ILE A 82 10.06 -3.08 -10.16
N CYS A 83 9.14 -3.73 -9.46
CA CYS A 83 9.44 -4.71 -8.42
C CYS A 83 9.13 -6.12 -8.96
N LEU A 84 10.07 -7.05 -8.76
CA LEU A 84 9.88 -8.46 -9.03
C LEU A 84 9.65 -9.18 -7.71
N HIS A 85 8.61 -10.02 -7.68
CA HIS A 85 8.34 -10.87 -6.54
C HIS A 85 9.03 -12.22 -6.75
N LEU A 86 9.77 -12.69 -5.74
CA LEU A 86 10.30 -14.04 -5.72
C LEU A 86 9.21 -14.98 -5.21
N ASP A 87 8.91 -16.01 -5.97
CA ASP A 87 7.85 -16.94 -5.61
C ASP A 87 8.19 -17.68 -4.31
N HIS A 88 7.22 -17.75 -3.41
CA HIS A 88 7.33 -18.46 -2.15
C HIS A 88 5.97 -19.00 -1.72
N ALA A 89 5.98 -20.10 -0.97
CA ALA A 89 4.76 -20.62 -0.37
C ALA A 89 4.13 -19.57 0.55
N ARG A 90 2.80 -19.42 0.47
CA ARG A 90 2.08 -18.50 1.35
C ARG A 90 2.06 -19.07 2.76
N GLY A 91 2.42 -18.25 3.74
CA GLY A 91 2.28 -18.60 5.15
C GLY A 91 0.82 -18.78 5.57
N TYR A 92 0.63 -19.34 6.77
CA TYR A 92 -0.69 -19.56 7.36
C TYR A 92 -1.45 -18.23 7.53
N LYS A 93 -2.74 -18.23 7.16
CA LYS A 93 -3.63 -17.08 7.33
C LYS A 93 -4.64 -17.39 8.42
N ASN A 94 -4.63 -16.61 9.50
CA ASN A 94 -5.67 -16.67 10.52
C ASN A 94 -6.86 -15.79 10.09
N GLN A 95 -8.04 -16.38 9.98
CA GLN A 95 -9.26 -15.66 9.58
C GLN A 95 -9.65 -14.57 10.59
N GLU A 96 -9.50 -14.83 11.88
CA GLU A 96 -9.80 -13.86 12.95
C GLU A 96 -8.94 -12.59 12.81
N SER A 97 -7.65 -12.77 12.51
CA SER A 97 -6.71 -11.67 12.21
C SER A 97 -7.16 -10.87 11.00
N ILE A 98 -7.66 -11.54 9.95
CA ILE A 98 -8.13 -10.88 8.72
C ILE A 98 -9.38 -10.05 9.03
N ASP A 99 -10.34 -10.62 9.75
CA ASP A 99 -11.60 -9.96 10.07
C ASP A 99 -11.39 -8.74 10.97
N LYS A 100 -10.49 -8.85 11.96
CA LYS A 100 -10.06 -7.72 12.80
C LYS A 100 -9.44 -6.60 11.96
N ASN A 101 -8.54 -6.93 11.04
CA ASN A 101 -7.90 -5.95 10.16
C ASN A 101 -8.91 -5.28 9.20
N LEU A 102 -9.86 -6.05 8.68
CA LEU A 102 -10.95 -5.52 7.84
C LEU A 102 -11.86 -4.58 8.61
N ALA A 103 -12.18 -4.90 9.87
CA ALA A 103 -12.98 -4.04 10.73
C ALA A 103 -12.27 -2.70 11.00
N ILE A 104 -10.97 -2.73 11.33
CA ILE A 104 -10.16 -1.52 11.53
C ILE A 104 -10.15 -0.66 10.26
N ARG A 105 -9.85 -1.26 9.09
CA ARG A 105 -9.88 -0.54 7.80
C ARG A 105 -11.25 0.04 7.46
N LYS A 106 -12.31 -0.72 7.72
CA LYS A 106 -13.68 -0.23 7.51
C LYS A 106 -13.91 1.02 8.34
N ALA A 107 -13.59 0.99 9.64
CA ALA A 107 -13.71 2.13 10.54
C ALA A 107 -12.88 3.34 10.06
N THR A 108 -11.61 3.12 9.68
CA THR A 108 -10.73 4.18 9.14
C THR A 108 -11.35 4.86 7.92
N ARG A 109 -11.93 4.09 7.00
CA ARG A 109 -12.60 4.62 5.80
C ARG A 109 -13.92 5.31 6.09
N THR A 110 -14.78 4.73 6.94
CA THR A 110 -16.13 5.27 7.18
C THR A 110 -16.11 6.50 8.06
N GLU A 111 -15.23 6.51 9.07
CA GLU A 111 -15.10 7.62 10.02
C GLU A 111 -14.05 8.64 9.57
N LYS A 112 -13.42 8.43 8.40
CA LYS A 112 -12.34 9.27 7.86
C LYS A 112 -11.21 9.54 8.87
N LYS A 113 -10.81 8.50 9.61
CA LYS A 113 -9.72 8.61 10.59
C LYS A 113 -8.42 8.92 9.87
N ASP A 114 -7.75 9.99 10.28
CA ASP A 114 -6.41 10.37 9.86
C ASP A 114 -5.35 9.96 10.89
N TYR A 115 -5.75 9.64 12.12
CA TYR A 115 -4.87 9.28 13.22
C TYR A 115 -5.31 7.98 13.92
N THR A 116 -4.36 7.14 14.36
CA THR A 116 -4.64 6.02 15.28
C THR A 116 -4.05 6.27 16.66
N PRO A 117 -4.78 6.02 17.76
CA PRO A 117 -4.22 6.06 19.11
C PRO A 117 -3.36 4.82 19.44
N TYR A 118 -3.27 3.85 18.53
CA TYR A 118 -2.56 2.57 18.71
C TYR A 118 -1.33 2.46 17.81
N GLY A 119 -0.67 3.58 17.54
CA GLY A 119 0.51 3.66 16.70
C GLY A 119 1.79 3.83 17.49
N ILE A 120 2.74 4.58 16.92
CA ILE A 120 4.06 4.84 17.52
C ILE A 120 3.92 5.44 18.93
N VAL A 121 3.08 6.46 19.08
CA VAL A 121 2.77 7.09 20.36
C VAL A 121 1.58 6.39 20.98
N LYS A 122 1.79 5.84 22.18
CA LYS A 122 0.76 5.17 23.00
C LYS A 122 0.21 6.16 24.00
N LYS A 123 -1.11 6.35 24.01
CA LYS A 123 -1.76 7.12 25.09
C LYS A 123 -1.58 6.33 26.40
N SER A 124 -0.89 6.95 27.36
CA SER A 124 -0.80 6.49 28.74
C SER A 124 -2.15 6.57 29.44
#